data_AF-A0A812IEJ3-F1
#
_entry.id   AF-A0A812IEJ3-F1
#
_cell.length_a   1.000
_cell.length_b   1.000
_cell.length_c   1.000
_cell.angle_alpha   90.00
_cell.angle_beta   90.00
_cell.angle_gamma   90.00
#
_symmetry.space_group_name_H-M   'P 1'
#
loop_
_entity.id
_entity.type
_entity.pdbx_description
1 polymer ?
#
loop_
_entity_poly.entity_id
_entity_poly.type
_entity_poly.pdbx_seq_one_letter_code
_entity_poly.pdbx_strand_id
1 'polypeptide(L)'
;MAAAHLQAVLGYLEAFSRAASPENALAECERQVDLLQASLTETEFDCSSASEVLVLLDSAAAKLCLSEQQRRQLAQALPTATEGKPSKPSTKRKRRDQQDFSYAFRYLTRSVWQQLQDPGLRDFKKLDVLSSYLASLGLRCPSEFTAQVVTWYFLLYGSDHVPMNDALAVHKQYLSVKNALQKHARLCPKLPDLPYVVALPSNVGDLDHAWRDRVFAQEAPAAAPFDDEEFRLNAVGVPARMSNKWVRLQLQTLKMRTGKTPVGPCVRSSSEMKFALPRCPSTMDCDSDESPLFLKERRRQPPAALLPPPPLQPSQHAQLQVPEILNLYKPSRAPFRSRYTLNS
;
A
#
# COMPACT_ATOMS: atom_id res chain seq x y z
N MET A 1 -10.54 23.95 0.39
CA MET A 1 -10.59 22.82 1.36
C MET A 1 -11.10 23.26 2.73
N ALA A 2 -10.58 24.34 3.33
CA ALA A 2 -11.01 24.82 4.64
C ALA A 2 -12.50 25.26 4.72
N ALA A 3 -13.03 25.94 3.68
CA ALA A 3 -14.46 26.29 3.61
C ALA A 3 -15.38 25.05 3.65
N ALA A 4 -15.02 23.99 2.91
CA ALA A 4 -15.75 22.72 2.92
C ALA A 4 -15.63 22.00 4.27
N HIS A 5 -14.46 22.08 4.93
CA HIS A 5 -14.28 21.54 6.29
C HIS A 5 -15.15 22.28 7.31
N LEU A 6 -15.18 23.62 7.24
CA LEU A 6 -16.05 24.45 8.08
C LEU A 6 -17.53 24.09 7.87
N GLN A 7 -17.99 23.97 6.63
CA GLN A 7 -19.36 23.54 6.31
C GLN A 7 -19.68 22.14 6.85
N ALA A 8 -18.74 21.20 6.77
CA ALA A 8 -18.94 19.86 7.33
C ALA A 8 -19.03 19.87 8.86
N VAL A 9 -18.19 20.67 9.54
CA VAL A 9 -18.26 20.84 11.00
C VAL A 9 -19.58 21.50 11.41
N LEU A 10 -20.07 22.47 10.64
CA LEU A 10 -21.38 23.09 10.87
C LEU A 10 -22.52 22.09 10.76
N GLY A 11 -22.54 21.29 9.68
CA GLY A 11 -23.56 20.25 9.52
C GLY A 11 -23.51 19.18 10.62
N TYR A 12 -22.30 18.83 11.07
CA TYR A 12 -22.12 17.90 12.19
C TYR A 12 -22.65 18.46 13.51
N LEU A 13 -22.30 19.70 13.87
CA LEU A 13 -22.73 20.31 15.12
C LEU A 13 -24.24 20.61 15.13
N GLU A 14 -24.84 20.97 14.00
CA GLU A 14 -26.30 21.08 13.86
C GLU A 14 -27.00 19.73 14.09
N ALA A 15 -26.44 18.62 13.57
CA ALA A 15 -26.99 17.29 13.79
C ALA A 15 -26.77 16.81 15.24
N PHE A 16 -25.60 17.10 15.81
CA PHE A 16 -25.22 16.69 17.15
C PHE A 16 -26.00 17.42 18.24
N SER A 17 -26.20 18.74 18.10
CA SER A 17 -26.99 19.55 19.03
C SER A 17 -28.46 19.14 19.12
N ARG A 18 -29.02 18.54 18.05
CA ARG A 18 -30.38 17.97 18.07
C ARG A 18 -30.48 16.65 18.83
N ALA A 19 -29.37 15.92 18.98
CA ALA A 19 -29.35 14.56 19.53
C ALA A 19 -28.75 14.49 20.94
N ALA A 20 -27.91 15.45 21.33
CA ALA A 20 -27.16 15.45 22.58
C ALA A 20 -27.80 16.33 23.66
N SER A 21 -27.45 16.07 24.93
CA SER A 21 -27.73 17.00 26.03
C SER A 21 -26.96 18.31 25.85
N PRO A 22 -27.48 19.45 26.36
CA PRO A 22 -26.87 20.76 26.15
C PRO A 22 -25.42 20.85 26.68
N GLU A 23 -25.09 20.17 27.77
CA GLU A 23 -23.72 20.13 28.32
C GLU A 23 -22.73 19.40 27.40
N ASN A 24 -23.16 18.28 26.79
CA ASN A 24 -22.32 17.53 25.85
C ASN A 24 -22.17 18.27 24.52
N ALA A 25 -23.20 19.01 24.10
CA ALA A 25 -23.15 19.85 22.90
C ALA A 25 -22.12 20.98 23.04
N LEU A 26 -22.01 21.59 24.22
CA LEU A 26 -21.02 22.64 24.49
C LEU A 26 -19.58 22.11 24.48
N ALA A 27 -19.30 21.01 25.17
CA ALA A 27 -17.97 20.41 25.20
C ALA A 27 -17.51 19.94 23.80
N GLU A 28 -18.42 19.38 23.01
CA GLU A 28 -18.12 18.99 21.64
C GLU A 28 -17.93 20.22 20.73
N CYS A 29 -18.69 21.30 20.94
CA CYS A 29 -18.49 22.56 20.22
C CYS A 29 -17.09 23.14 20.50
N GLU A 30 -16.64 23.18 21.76
CA GLU A 30 -15.30 23.63 22.12
C GLU A 30 -14.22 22.80 21.43
N ARG A 31 -14.36 21.47 21.44
CA ARG A 31 -13.45 20.54 20.76
C ARG A 31 -13.36 20.81 19.26
N GLN A 32 -14.49 21.09 18.60
CA GLN A 32 -14.52 21.40 17.18
C GLN A 32 -13.92 22.77 16.86
N VAL A 33 -14.10 23.76 17.74
CA VAL A 33 -13.44 25.07 17.63
C VAL A 33 -11.91 24.90 17.70
N ASP A 34 -11.38 24.09 18.62
CA ASP A 34 -9.94 23.80 18.70
C ASP A 34 -9.41 23.13 17.41
N LEU A 35 -10.16 22.18 16.87
CA LEU A 35 -9.81 21.50 15.61
C LEU A 35 -9.86 22.44 14.41
N LEU A 36 -10.86 23.32 14.34
CA LEU A 36 -10.95 24.34 13.31
C LEU A 36 -9.80 25.33 13.43
N GLN A 37 -9.47 25.80 14.63
CA GLN A 37 -8.34 26.70 14.85
C GLN A 37 -7.01 26.07 14.41
N ALA A 38 -6.78 24.80 14.75
CA ALA A 38 -5.63 24.04 14.27
C ALA A 38 -5.62 23.90 12.74
N SER A 39 -6.78 23.65 12.13
CA SER A 39 -6.90 23.55 10.68
C SER A 39 -6.65 24.88 9.97
N LEU A 40 -7.14 26.01 10.51
CA LEU A 40 -6.98 27.35 9.94
C LEU A 40 -5.53 27.84 10.05
N THR A 41 -4.87 27.59 11.18
CA THR A 41 -3.45 27.94 11.34
C THR A 41 -2.51 27.14 10.43
N GLU A 42 -2.91 25.94 10.00
CA GLU A 42 -2.10 25.04 9.16
C GLU A 42 -2.37 25.19 7.66
N THR A 43 -3.44 25.87 7.26
CA THR A 43 -3.83 25.98 5.84
C THR A 43 -3.31 27.28 5.25
N GLU A 44 -2.65 27.21 4.09
CA GLU A 44 -2.34 28.38 3.29
C GLU A 44 -3.61 28.86 2.58
N PHE A 45 -3.93 30.14 2.74
CA PHE A 45 -5.10 30.78 2.13
C PHE A 45 -4.65 31.81 1.09
N ASP A 46 -5.33 31.84 -0.05
CA ASP A 46 -5.38 33.04 -0.87
C ASP A 46 -6.39 34.04 -0.29
N CYS A 47 -6.33 35.30 -0.72
CA CYS A 47 -7.19 36.36 -0.20
C CYS A 47 -8.68 36.04 -0.38
N SER A 48 -9.04 35.39 -1.49
CA SER A 48 -10.43 35.02 -1.81
C SER A 48 -10.97 33.96 -0.85
N SER A 49 -10.20 32.90 -0.58
CA SER A 49 -10.60 31.81 0.31
C SER A 49 -10.64 32.26 1.77
N ALA A 50 -9.74 33.15 2.19
CA ALA A 50 -9.78 33.70 3.55
C ALA A 50 -11.06 34.52 3.78
N SER A 51 -11.46 35.34 2.80
CA SER A 51 -12.70 36.12 2.88
C SER A 51 -13.94 35.22 2.92
N GLU A 52 -13.97 34.14 2.14
CA GLU A 52 -15.08 33.18 2.15
C GLU A 52 -15.22 32.49 3.51
N VAL A 53 -14.10 32.08 4.11
CA VAL A 53 -14.10 31.47 5.44
C VAL A 53 -14.55 32.45 6.52
N LEU A 54 -14.19 33.73 6.46
CA LEU A 54 -14.68 34.76 7.39
C LEU A 54 -16.21 34.93 7.29
N VAL A 55 -16.75 35.03 6.08
CA VAL A 55 -18.21 35.13 5.86
C VAL A 55 -18.92 33.90 6.41
N LEU A 56 -18.36 32.71 6.19
CA LEU A 56 -18.92 31.47 6.72
C LEU A 56 -18.83 31.41 8.26
N LEU A 57 -17.73 31.87 8.86
CA LEU A 57 -17.57 31.96 10.33
C LEU A 57 -18.58 32.91 10.96
N ASP A 58 -18.86 34.06 10.32
CA ASP A 58 -19.87 35.01 10.80
C ASP A 58 -21.29 34.43 10.67
N SER A 59 -21.59 33.71 9.59
CA SER A 59 -22.87 33.00 9.45
C SER A 59 -23.03 31.85 10.46
N ALA A 60 -21.92 31.21 10.82
CA ALA A 60 -21.85 30.11 11.77
C ALA A 60 -21.99 30.56 13.22
N ALA A 61 -21.57 31.78 13.54
CA ALA A 61 -21.62 32.35 14.88
C ALA A 61 -23.00 32.23 15.54
N ALA A 62 -24.05 32.51 14.77
CA ALA A 62 -25.42 32.45 15.23
C ALA A 62 -25.91 31.00 15.45
N LYS A 63 -25.34 30.03 14.73
CA LYS A 63 -25.77 28.63 14.75
C LYS A 63 -25.02 27.78 15.77
N LEU A 64 -23.74 28.10 15.99
CA LEU A 64 -22.83 27.38 16.88
C LEU A 64 -22.72 28.02 18.27
N CYS A 65 -23.47 29.09 18.55
CA CYS A 65 -23.36 29.85 19.79
C CYS A 65 -21.91 30.24 20.15
N LEU A 66 -21.09 30.53 19.14
CA LEU A 66 -19.67 30.85 19.36
C LEU A 66 -19.58 32.10 20.22
N SER A 67 -18.80 32.01 21.30
CA SER A 67 -18.50 33.19 22.10
C SER A 67 -17.76 34.22 21.26
N GLU A 68 -17.89 35.49 21.62
CA GLU A 68 -17.14 36.56 20.95
C GLU A 68 -15.62 36.32 21.00
N GLN A 69 -15.14 35.70 22.09
CA GLN A 69 -13.75 35.30 22.24
C GLN A 69 -13.34 34.21 21.24
N GLN A 70 -14.14 33.16 21.06
CA GLN A 70 -13.87 32.08 20.09
C GLN A 70 -13.87 32.59 18.64
N ARG A 71 -14.80 33.50 18.32
CA ARG A 71 -14.84 34.16 17.01
C ARG A 71 -13.56 34.94 16.73
N ARG A 72 -13.08 35.72 17.70
CA ARG A 72 -11.82 36.45 17.59
C ARG A 72 -10.62 35.50 17.45
N GLN A 73 -10.59 34.39 18.17
CA GLN A 73 -9.51 33.39 18.05
C GLN A 73 -9.46 32.73 16.67
N LEU A 74 -10.61 32.35 16.10
CA LEU A 74 -10.70 31.78 14.76
C LEU A 74 -10.35 32.81 13.67
N ALA A 75 -10.81 34.06 13.83
CA ALA A 75 -10.46 35.15 12.93
C ALA A 75 -8.96 35.50 12.97
N GLN A 76 -8.32 35.43 14.15
CA GLN A 76 -6.87 35.63 14.31
C GLN A 76 -6.04 34.45 13.78
N ALA A 77 -6.62 33.24 13.73
CA ALA A 77 -5.98 32.06 13.16
C ALA A 77 -5.94 32.09 11.62
N LEU A 78 -6.80 32.89 10.99
CA LEU A 78 -6.71 33.18 9.56
C LEU A 78 -5.53 34.13 9.32
N PRO A 79 -4.61 33.81 8.40
CA PRO A 79 -3.56 34.74 8.04
C PRO A 79 -4.21 36.00 7.44
N THR A 80 -4.07 37.14 8.13
CA THR A 80 -4.39 38.45 7.56
C THR A 80 -3.56 38.62 6.30
N ALA A 81 -4.23 38.58 5.15
CA ALA A 81 -3.62 38.49 3.82
C ALA A 81 -2.88 39.78 3.36
N THR A 82 -2.32 40.55 4.30
CA THR A 82 -1.64 41.82 4.01
C THR A 82 -0.16 41.82 4.30
N GLU A 83 0.41 40.80 4.93
CA GLU A 83 1.87 40.74 5.12
C GLU A 83 2.39 39.35 4.81
N GLY A 84 3.14 39.26 3.70
CA GLY A 84 3.85 38.06 3.26
C GLY A 84 4.77 37.56 4.36
N LYS A 85 4.28 36.62 5.16
CA LYS A 85 5.06 35.97 6.21
C LYS A 85 5.84 34.82 5.55
N PRO A 86 7.17 34.79 5.67
CA PRO A 86 7.96 33.70 5.11
C PRO A 86 7.52 32.39 5.78
N SER A 87 7.03 31.47 4.96
CA SER A 87 6.57 30.14 5.35
C SER A 87 7.63 29.47 6.24
N LYS A 88 7.36 29.32 7.54
CA LYS A 88 8.16 28.42 8.38
C LYS A 88 7.99 27.02 7.80
N PRO A 89 9.08 26.26 7.58
CA PRO A 89 8.99 24.92 7.03
C PRO A 89 8.20 24.04 8.01
N SER A 90 6.95 23.72 7.65
CA SER A 90 6.11 22.83 8.43
C SER A 90 6.80 21.46 8.50
N THR A 91 7.24 21.06 9.68
CA THR A 91 7.85 19.75 9.96
C THR A 91 6.83 18.60 10.02
N LYS A 92 5.63 18.77 9.48
CA LYS A 92 4.71 17.66 9.20
C LYS A 92 5.08 17.08 7.83
N ARG A 93 5.50 15.81 7.80
CA ARG A 93 5.67 15.03 6.57
C ARG A 93 4.41 15.24 5.71
N LYS A 94 4.49 16.07 4.65
CA LYS A 94 3.49 16.11 3.58
C LYS A 94 3.13 14.65 3.28
N ARG A 95 1.85 14.31 3.40
CA ARG A 95 1.34 12.99 3.03
C ARG A 95 1.83 12.80 1.59
N ARG A 96 2.79 11.89 1.39
CA ARG A 96 3.38 11.71 0.06
C ARG A 96 2.23 11.33 -0.87
N ASP A 97 2.07 12.10 -1.93
CA ASP A 97 1.02 11.84 -2.90
C ASP A 97 1.17 10.41 -3.41
N GLN A 98 0.03 9.71 -3.48
CA GLN A 98 0.05 8.37 -4.05
C GLN A 98 0.32 8.49 -5.54
N GLN A 99 1.24 7.68 -6.03
CA GLN A 99 1.66 7.66 -7.41
C GLN A 99 0.90 6.59 -8.16
N ASP A 100 0.28 6.97 -9.28
CA ASP A 100 -0.43 6.06 -10.17
C ASP A 100 0.51 5.57 -11.28
N PHE A 101 1.04 4.37 -11.09
CA PHE A 101 1.89 3.68 -12.05
C PHE A 101 1.11 2.50 -12.65
N SER A 102 -0.22 2.63 -12.82
CA SER A 102 -1.04 1.60 -13.46
C SER A 102 -0.63 1.28 -14.90
N TYR A 103 0.00 2.22 -15.60
CA TYR A 103 0.60 2.00 -16.93
C TYR A 103 2.03 1.43 -16.88
N ALA A 104 2.52 0.96 -15.74
CA ALA A 104 3.88 0.47 -15.53
C ALA A 104 4.39 -0.47 -16.64
N PHE A 105 3.54 -1.37 -17.14
CA PHE A 105 3.93 -2.37 -18.13
C PHE A 105 4.28 -1.78 -19.51
N ARG A 106 3.77 -0.59 -19.86
CA ARG A 106 4.14 0.14 -21.09
C ARG A 106 5.56 0.67 -21.07
N TYR A 107 6.12 0.83 -19.87
CA TYR A 107 7.44 1.42 -19.67
C TYR A 107 8.52 0.36 -19.53
N LEU A 108 8.21 -0.94 -19.56
CA LEU A 108 9.23 -1.97 -19.41
C LEU A 108 10.05 -2.12 -20.70
N THR A 109 11.36 -2.25 -20.55
CA THR A 109 12.25 -2.55 -21.67
C THR A 109 12.25 -4.05 -21.99
N ARG A 110 12.82 -4.44 -23.15
CA ARG A 110 12.86 -5.84 -23.56
C ARG A 110 13.71 -6.70 -22.60
N SER A 111 14.81 -6.18 -22.05
CA SER A 111 15.60 -6.89 -21.04
C SER A 111 14.84 -7.16 -19.74
N VAL A 112 13.95 -6.24 -19.33
CA VAL A 112 13.07 -6.45 -18.17
C VAL A 112 12.02 -7.52 -18.49
N TRP A 113 11.39 -7.45 -19.66
CA TRP A 113 10.43 -8.49 -20.09
C TRP A 113 11.05 -9.88 -20.14
N GLN A 114 12.27 -10.02 -20.65
CA GLN A 114 12.99 -11.30 -20.67
C GLN A 114 13.17 -11.87 -19.26
N GLN A 115 13.53 -11.05 -18.28
CA GLN A 115 13.64 -11.50 -16.89
C GLN A 115 12.28 -11.88 -16.29
N LEU A 116 11.22 -11.15 -16.63
CA LEU A 116 9.87 -11.46 -16.14
C LEU A 116 9.28 -12.73 -16.77
N GLN A 117 9.67 -13.05 -18.00
CA GLN A 117 9.23 -14.24 -18.73
C GLN A 117 10.15 -15.44 -18.54
N ASP A 118 11.31 -15.28 -17.90
CA ASP A 118 12.26 -16.36 -17.65
C ASP A 118 11.62 -17.46 -16.77
N PRO A 119 11.45 -18.70 -17.28
CA PRO A 119 10.89 -19.81 -16.51
C PRO A 119 11.83 -20.28 -15.40
N GLY A 120 13.14 -20.00 -15.49
CA GLY A 120 14.12 -20.31 -14.46
C GLY A 120 14.08 -19.35 -13.28
N LEU A 121 13.46 -18.18 -13.43
CA LEU A 121 13.40 -17.16 -12.39
C LEU A 121 12.15 -17.32 -11.52
N ARG A 122 12.35 -17.41 -10.20
CA ARG A 122 11.25 -17.50 -9.23
C ARG A 122 10.45 -16.20 -9.16
N ASP A 123 9.16 -16.29 -8.86
CA ASP A 123 8.24 -15.14 -8.85
C ASP A 123 8.68 -14.00 -7.92
N PHE A 124 9.22 -14.31 -6.75
CA PHE A 124 9.72 -13.28 -5.84
C PHE A 124 10.91 -12.51 -6.44
N LYS A 125 11.75 -13.16 -7.26
CA LYS A 125 12.85 -12.50 -7.98
C LYS A 125 12.34 -11.66 -9.14
N LYS A 126 11.35 -12.15 -9.89
CA LYS A 126 10.65 -11.36 -10.91
C LYS A 126 10.01 -10.10 -10.30
N LEU A 127 9.40 -10.23 -9.13
CA LEU A 127 8.85 -9.10 -8.37
C LEU A 127 9.93 -8.14 -7.88
N ASP A 128 11.07 -8.63 -7.40
CA ASP A 128 12.23 -7.78 -7.05
C ASP A 128 12.72 -6.99 -8.30
N VAL A 129 12.83 -7.64 -9.48
CA VAL A 129 13.22 -6.99 -10.75
C VAL A 129 12.24 -5.89 -11.11
N LEU A 130 10.94 -6.20 -11.17
CA LEU A 130 9.90 -5.24 -11.53
C LEU A 130 9.84 -4.07 -10.54
N SER A 131 9.83 -4.36 -9.24
CA SER A 131 9.74 -3.32 -8.20
C SER A 131 10.98 -2.43 -8.17
N SER A 132 12.17 -2.98 -8.41
CA SER A 132 13.41 -2.21 -8.56
C SER A 132 13.36 -1.30 -9.79
N TYR A 133 12.85 -1.82 -10.92
CA TYR A 133 12.68 -1.04 -12.15
C TYR A 133 11.66 0.09 -11.98
N LEU A 134 10.51 -0.16 -11.36
CA LEU A 134 9.54 0.91 -11.09
C LEU A 134 10.09 1.95 -10.13
N ALA A 135 10.90 1.55 -9.14
CA ALA A 135 11.57 2.49 -8.26
C ALA A 135 12.61 3.34 -9.02
N SER A 136 13.33 2.77 -10.00
CA SER A 136 14.24 3.52 -10.86
C SER A 136 13.52 4.48 -11.81
N LEU A 137 12.25 4.21 -12.15
CA LEU A 137 11.30 5.10 -12.84
C LEU A 137 10.68 6.21 -11.96
N GLY A 138 11.10 6.31 -10.70
CA GLY A 138 10.63 7.36 -9.79
C GLY A 138 9.46 6.97 -8.88
N LEU A 139 9.08 5.68 -8.83
CA LEU A 139 8.09 5.21 -7.87
C LEU A 139 8.62 5.33 -6.43
N ARG A 140 7.88 6.02 -5.58
CA ARG A 140 8.18 6.26 -4.16
C ARG A 140 7.00 5.89 -3.25
N CYS A 141 5.78 6.12 -3.70
CA CYS A 141 4.54 5.89 -2.95
C CYS A 141 3.48 5.26 -3.87
N PRO A 142 3.54 3.95 -4.14
CA PRO A 142 2.57 3.30 -5.03
C PRO A 142 1.14 3.47 -4.52
N SER A 143 0.25 3.85 -5.44
CA SER A 143 -1.19 3.82 -5.23
C SER A 143 -1.70 2.39 -5.02
N GLU A 144 -2.91 2.28 -4.49
CA GLU A 144 -3.61 0.99 -4.34
C GLU A 144 -3.74 0.28 -5.69
N PHE A 145 -4.10 1.03 -6.73
CA PHE A 145 -4.31 0.53 -8.09
C PHE A 145 -3.01 0.07 -8.76
N THR A 146 -1.90 0.79 -8.56
CA THR A 146 -0.57 0.35 -9.00
C THR A 146 -0.25 -1.06 -8.46
N ALA A 147 -0.49 -1.29 -7.16
CA ALA A 147 -0.23 -2.58 -6.55
C ALA A 147 -1.19 -3.67 -7.06
N GLN A 148 -2.46 -3.33 -7.34
CA GLN A 148 -3.42 -4.26 -7.94
C GLN A 148 -2.99 -4.70 -9.34
N VAL A 149 -2.57 -3.76 -10.20
CA VAL A 149 -2.09 -4.03 -11.56
C VAL A 149 -0.87 -4.96 -11.55
N VAL A 150 0.12 -4.68 -10.68
CA VAL A 150 1.28 -5.58 -10.53
C VAL A 150 0.86 -6.94 -9.95
N THR A 151 -0.09 -6.97 -9.03
CA THR A 151 -0.61 -8.24 -8.49
C THR A 151 -1.27 -9.08 -9.58
N TRP A 152 -2.10 -8.46 -10.40
CA TRP A 152 -2.77 -9.11 -11.52
C TRP A 152 -1.78 -9.78 -12.48
N TYR A 153 -0.63 -9.15 -12.73
CA TYR A 153 0.45 -9.75 -13.51
C TYR A 153 0.92 -11.07 -12.93
N PHE A 154 1.22 -11.12 -11.63
CA PHE A 154 1.69 -12.33 -10.99
C PHE A 154 0.60 -13.41 -10.83
N LEU A 155 -0.69 -13.03 -10.85
CA LEU A 155 -1.77 -14.02 -10.85
C LEU A 155 -1.92 -14.71 -12.22
N LEU A 156 -1.64 -14.01 -13.32
CA LEU A 156 -1.77 -14.53 -14.67
C LEU A 156 -0.48 -15.20 -15.19
N TYR A 157 0.66 -14.58 -14.92
CA TYR A 157 1.96 -14.92 -15.51
C TYR A 157 2.98 -15.39 -14.47
N GLY A 158 2.62 -15.40 -13.18
CA GLY A 158 3.45 -16.01 -12.14
C GLY A 158 3.47 -17.53 -12.25
N SER A 159 4.57 -18.12 -11.81
CA SER A 159 4.72 -19.57 -11.69
C SER A 159 3.95 -20.12 -10.48
N ASP A 160 3.73 -19.29 -9.45
CA ASP A 160 2.94 -19.67 -8.27
C ASP A 160 1.44 -19.65 -8.62
N HIS A 161 0.84 -20.84 -8.73
CA HIS A 161 -0.59 -20.98 -8.98
C HIS A 161 -1.41 -20.52 -7.78
N VAL A 162 -1.75 -19.23 -7.74
CA VAL A 162 -2.71 -18.68 -6.79
C VAL A 162 -4.11 -18.82 -7.38
N PRO A 163 -5.01 -19.63 -6.77
CA PRO A 163 -6.36 -19.79 -7.30
C PRO A 163 -7.12 -18.46 -7.21
N MET A 164 -7.57 -17.94 -8.36
CA MET A 164 -8.28 -16.66 -8.43
C MET A 164 -9.59 -16.64 -7.62
N ASN A 165 -10.20 -17.81 -7.41
CA ASN A 165 -11.40 -17.99 -6.61
C ASN A 165 -11.13 -17.91 -5.09
N ASP A 166 -9.87 -17.95 -4.66
CA ASP A 166 -9.45 -17.76 -3.27
C ASP A 166 -9.07 -16.30 -3.02
N ALA A 167 -10.08 -15.47 -2.71
CA ALA A 167 -9.89 -14.06 -2.39
C ALA A 167 -8.86 -13.81 -1.27
N LEU A 168 -8.72 -14.73 -0.30
CA LEU A 168 -7.73 -14.62 0.77
C LEU A 168 -6.32 -14.87 0.24
N ALA A 169 -6.11 -15.88 -0.61
CA ALA A 169 -4.83 -16.13 -1.25
C ALA A 169 -4.43 -14.97 -2.18
N VAL A 170 -5.38 -14.47 -2.98
CA VAL A 170 -5.17 -13.30 -3.84
C VAL A 170 -4.81 -12.06 -3.00
N HIS A 171 -5.49 -11.83 -1.88
CA HIS A 171 -5.16 -10.71 -0.99
C HIS A 171 -3.74 -10.84 -0.39
N LYS A 172 -3.31 -12.06 -0.02
CA LYS A 172 -1.95 -12.31 0.45
C LYS A 172 -0.92 -11.99 -0.64
N GLN A 173 -1.19 -12.37 -1.89
CA GLN A 173 -0.34 -12.01 -3.03
C GLN A 173 -0.26 -10.49 -3.21
N TYR A 174 -1.40 -9.79 -3.11
CA TYR A 174 -1.45 -8.33 -3.13
C TYR A 174 -0.57 -7.69 -2.05
N LEU A 175 -0.62 -8.20 -0.81
CA LEU A 175 0.23 -7.70 0.28
C LEU A 175 1.72 -7.93 0.00
N SER A 176 2.07 -9.09 -0.56
CA SER A 176 3.45 -9.41 -0.96
C SER A 176 3.97 -8.39 -1.99
N VAL A 177 3.20 -8.15 -3.04
CA VAL A 177 3.50 -7.17 -4.09
C VAL A 177 3.65 -5.76 -3.52
N LYS A 178 2.67 -5.32 -2.73
CA LYS A 178 2.69 -4.00 -2.08
C LYS A 178 3.95 -3.81 -1.23
N ASN A 179 4.33 -4.81 -0.46
CA ASN A 179 5.51 -4.75 0.40
C ASN A 179 6.80 -4.68 -0.43
N ALA A 180 6.90 -5.43 -1.53
CA ALA A 180 8.05 -5.36 -2.44
C ALA A 180 8.18 -3.98 -3.09
N LEU A 181 7.09 -3.43 -3.63
CA LEU A 181 7.08 -2.08 -4.20
C LEU A 181 7.51 -1.03 -3.17
N GLN A 182 7.00 -1.11 -1.94
CA GLN A 182 7.38 -0.19 -0.87
C GLN A 182 8.84 -0.35 -0.42
N LYS A 183 9.37 -1.58 -0.39
CA LYS A 183 10.76 -1.87 -0.07
C LYS A 183 11.70 -1.19 -1.07
N HIS A 184 11.50 -1.43 -2.37
CA HIS A 184 12.36 -0.85 -3.40
C HIS A 184 12.20 0.67 -3.51
N ALA A 185 10.99 1.20 -3.34
CA ALA A 185 10.73 2.63 -3.25
C ALA A 185 11.50 3.33 -2.11
N ARG A 186 11.75 2.65 -0.99
CA ARG A 186 12.52 3.17 0.15
C ARG A 186 14.03 3.07 -0.06
N LEU A 187 14.48 2.02 -0.74
CA LEU A 187 15.90 1.78 -1.02
C LEU A 187 16.42 2.65 -2.17
N CYS A 188 15.54 3.09 -3.07
CA CYS A 188 15.93 3.92 -4.20
C CYS A 188 16.35 5.32 -3.71
N PRO A 189 17.55 5.81 -4.10
CA PRO A 189 18.01 7.14 -3.74
C PRO A 189 17.05 8.21 -4.26
N LYS A 190 16.95 9.32 -3.54
CA LYS A 190 16.28 10.51 -4.07
C LYS A 190 17.14 11.09 -5.19
N LEU A 191 16.52 11.37 -6.32
CA LEU A 191 17.16 12.01 -7.46
C LEU A 191 16.71 13.48 -7.43
N PRO A 192 17.54 14.41 -6.93
CA PRO A 192 17.12 15.80 -6.74
C PRO A 192 16.86 16.52 -8.07
N ASP A 193 17.48 16.06 -9.15
CA ASP A 193 17.43 16.72 -10.46
C ASP A 193 16.25 16.28 -11.33
N LEU A 194 15.38 15.39 -10.83
CA LEU A 194 14.24 14.86 -11.58
C LEU A 194 12.90 15.29 -10.98
N PRO A 195 11.92 15.64 -11.82
CA PRO A 195 10.59 15.99 -11.33
C PRO A 195 9.90 14.80 -10.68
N TYR A 196 9.05 15.07 -9.68
CA TYR A 196 8.27 14.02 -9.04
C TYR A 196 7.15 13.52 -9.97
N VAL A 197 7.13 12.23 -10.27
CA VAL A 197 6.14 11.63 -11.17
C VAL A 197 4.87 11.27 -10.39
N VAL A 198 3.81 12.07 -10.49
CA VAL A 198 2.53 11.75 -9.83
C VAL A 198 1.83 10.57 -10.48
N ALA A 199 1.84 10.49 -11.80
CA ALA A 199 1.29 9.37 -12.55
C ALA A 199 2.14 9.09 -13.78
N LEU A 200 2.24 7.82 -14.17
CA LEU A 200 2.78 7.46 -15.47
C LEU A 200 1.74 7.82 -16.54
N PRO A 201 2.12 8.59 -17.58
CA PRO A 201 1.24 8.83 -18.71
C PRO A 201 0.80 7.52 -19.39
N SER A 202 -0.30 7.57 -20.13
CA SER A 202 -0.72 6.44 -20.97
C SER A 202 0.24 6.24 -22.14
N ASN A 203 0.75 7.31 -22.75
CA ASN A 203 1.73 7.22 -23.82
C ASN A 203 3.14 7.44 -23.26
N VAL A 204 4.08 6.57 -23.65
CA VAL A 204 5.48 6.69 -23.19
C VAL A 204 6.14 7.99 -23.66
N GLY A 205 5.70 8.52 -24.81
CA GLY A 205 6.19 9.79 -25.36
C GLY A 205 5.86 11.03 -24.50
N ASP A 206 4.82 10.95 -23.67
CA ASP A 206 4.38 12.05 -22.80
C ASP A 206 5.15 12.10 -21.48
N LEU A 207 6.04 11.13 -21.23
CA LEU A 207 6.92 11.14 -20.08
C LEU A 207 7.93 12.29 -20.19
N ASP A 208 8.23 12.93 -19.07
CA ASP A 208 9.25 13.97 -18.98
C ASP A 208 10.58 13.51 -19.62
N HIS A 209 11.21 14.41 -20.36
CA HIS A 209 12.42 14.10 -21.14
C HIS A 209 13.57 13.60 -20.25
N ALA A 210 13.76 14.21 -19.07
CA ALA A 210 14.84 13.80 -18.17
C ALA A 210 14.63 12.38 -17.61
N TRP A 211 13.36 11.99 -17.39
CA TRP A 211 13.00 10.61 -17.04
C TRP A 211 13.21 9.64 -18.20
N ARG A 212 12.81 10.02 -19.42
CA ARG A 212 13.01 9.19 -20.61
C ARG A 212 14.49 8.94 -20.87
N ASP A 213 15.30 9.99 -20.89
CA ASP A 213 16.74 9.87 -21.15
C ASP A 213 17.40 9.00 -20.10
N ARG A 214 17.00 9.13 -18.83
CA ARG A 214 17.56 8.30 -17.76
C ARG A 214 17.19 6.83 -17.87
N VAL A 215 15.91 6.52 -18.08
CA VAL A 215 15.41 5.14 -17.98
C VAL A 215 15.62 4.39 -19.29
N PHE A 216 15.53 5.09 -20.42
CA PHE A 216 15.63 4.52 -21.76
C PHE A 216 16.94 4.84 -22.47
N ALA A 217 17.95 5.40 -21.77
CA ALA A 217 19.29 5.67 -22.33
C ALA A 217 19.89 4.45 -23.03
N GLN A 218 19.68 3.25 -22.46
CA GLN A 218 20.30 2.02 -22.94
C GLN A 218 19.35 1.20 -23.82
N GLU A 219 18.05 1.34 -23.60
CA GLU A 219 17.06 0.46 -24.22
C GLU A 219 15.69 1.13 -24.25
N ALA A 220 15.05 1.11 -25.42
CA ALA A 220 13.70 1.62 -25.59
C ALA A 220 12.65 0.73 -24.88
N PRO A 221 11.49 1.29 -24.50
CA PRO A 221 10.36 0.50 -24.02
C PRO A 221 9.92 -0.51 -25.08
N ALA A 222 9.52 -1.69 -24.64
CA ALA A 222 9.02 -2.77 -25.48
C ALA A 222 7.53 -3.02 -25.24
N ALA A 223 6.82 -3.43 -26.30
CA ALA A 223 5.40 -3.73 -26.21
C ALA A 223 5.12 -4.85 -25.20
N ALA A 224 4.10 -4.65 -24.37
CA ALA A 224 3.63 -5.68 -23.46
C ALA A 224 3.04 -6.87 -24.24
N PRO A 225 3.18 -8.11 -23.74
CA PRO A 225 2.66 -9.31 -24.39
C PRO A 225 1.15 -9.52 -24.17
N PHE A 226 0.40 -8.45 -23.82
CA PHE A 226 -1.02 -8.48 -23.52
C PHE A 226 -1.66 -7.11 -23.81
N ASP A 227 -2.98 -7.09 -23.94
CA ASP A 227 -3.75 -5.85 -24.04
C ASP A 227 -3.77 -5.14 -22.68
N ASP A 228 -3.11 -3.98 -22.63
CA ASP A 228 -2.96 -3.18 -21.42
C ASP A 228 -4.29 -2.61 -20.88
N GLU A 229 -5.28 -2.33 -21.73
CA GLU A 229 -6.57 -1.82 -21.24
C GLU A 229 -7.38 -2.90 -20.53
N GLU A 230 -7.56 -4.05 -21.19
CA GLU A 230 -8.23 -5.20 -20.60
C GLU A 230 -7.51 -5.66 -19.32
N PHE A 231 -6.18 -5.68 -19.36
CA PHE A 231 -5.35 -6.07 -18.23
C PHE A 231 -5.59 -5.17 -17.00
N ARG A 232 -5.64 -3.85 -17.18
CA ARG A 232 -5.89 -2.91 -16.07
C ARG A 232 -7.33 -2.95 -15.57
N LEU A 233 -8.31 -3.15 -16.46
CA LEU A 233 -9.70 -3.32 -16.06
C LEU A 233 -9.88 -4.54 -15.14
N ASN A 234 -9.24 -5.65 -15.50
CA ASN A 234 -9.29 -6.87 -14.69
C ASN A 234 -8.57 -6.73 -13.34
N ALA A 235 -7.51 -5.92 -13.27
CA ALA A 235 -6.77 -5.67 -12.04
C ALA A 235 -7.63 -5.04 -10.92
N VAL A 236 -8.71 -4.31 -11.26
CA VAL A 236 -9.65 -3.74 -10.28
C VAL A 236 -10.29 -4.83 -9.41
N GLY A 237 -10.41 -6.07 -9.91
CA GLY A 237 -10.93 -7.21 -9.18
C GLY A 237 -10.04 -7.71 -8.04
N VAL A 238 -8.77 -7.30 -7.97
CA VAL A 238 -7.84 -7.72 -6.92
C VAL A 238 -8.24 -7.11 -5.57
N PRO A 239 -8.57 -7.90 -4.53
CA PRO A 239 -8.98 -7.37 -3.23
C PRO A 239 -7.81 -6.69 -2.50
N ALA A 240 -7.79 -5.36 -2.49
CA ALA A 240 -6.73 -4.59 -1.84
C ALA A 240 -6.94 -4.37 -0.32
N ARG A 241 -8.17 -4.49 0.17
CA ARG A 241 -8.54 -4.23 1.57
C ARG A 241 -9.09 -5.47 2.26
N MET A 242 -8.71 -5.68 3.52
CA MET A 242 -9.26 -6.73 4.38
C MET A 242 -10.77 -6.57 4.64
N SER A 243 -11.31 -5.36 4.48
CA SER A 243 -12.75 -5.10 4.57
C SER A 243 -13.54 -5.55 3.35
N ASN A 244 -12.87 -5.99 2.27
CA ASN A 244 -13.52 -6.53 1.09
C ASN A 244 -14.42 -7.72 1.49
N LYS A 245 -15.67 -7.68 1.04
CA LYS A 245 -16.72 -8.65 1.39
C LYS A 245 -16.26 -10.09 1.16
N TRP A 246 -15.57 -10.35 0.06
CA TRP A 246 -15.13 -11.70 -0.33
C TRP A 246 -14.03 -12.23 0.59
N VAL A 247 -13.05 -11.39 0.94
CA VAL A 247 -11.99 -11.74 1.90
C VAL A 247 -12.58 -12.00 3.28
N ARG A 248 -13.55 -11.18 3.72
CA ARG A 248 -14.22 -11.36 5.00
C ARG A 248 -15.01 -12.66 5.08
N LEU A 249 -15.77 -12.98 4.04
CA LEU A 249 -16.57 -14.21 3.98
C LEU A 249 -15.67 -15.45 4.09
N GLN A 250 -14.57 -15.50 3.33
CA GLN A 250 -13.63 -16.63 3.41
C GLN A 250 -12.94 -16.75 4.77
N LEU A 251 -12.56 -15.63 5.39
CA LEU A 251 -12.02 -15.64 6.75
C LEU A 251 -13.05 -16.15 7.77
N GLN A 252 -14.33 -15.80 7.64
CA GLN A 252 -15.39 -16.34 8.48
C GLN A 252 -15.56 -17.84 8.27
N THR A 253 -15.57 -18.31 7.02
CA THR A 253 -15.65 -19.75 6.71
C THR A 253 -14.48 -20.54 7.28
N LEU A 254 -13.25 -20.02 7.17
CA LEU A 254 -12.05 -20.63 7.76
C LEU A 254 -12.11 -20.66 9.28
N LYS A 255 -12.60 -19.60 9.93
CA LYS A 255 -12.81 -19.56 11.39
C LYS A 255 -13.82 -20.62 11.85
N MET A 256 -14.92 -20.79 11.13
CA MET A 256 -15.92 -21.82 11.45
C MET A 256 -15.37 -23.23 11.25
N ARG A 257 -14.51 -23.45 10.24
CA ARG A 257 -13.90 -24.77 9.98
C ARG A 257 -12.78 -25.17 10.94
N THR A 258 -12.01 -24.21 11.43
CA THR A 258 -10.79 -24.49 12.22
C THR A 258 -10.97 -24.37 13.72
N GLY A 259 -12.11 -23.84 14.20
CA GLY A 259 -12.42 -23.70 15.63
C GLY A 259 -11.45 -22.80 16.41
N LYS A 260 -10.43 -22.21 15.76
CA LYS A 260 -9.42 -21.36 16.37
C LYS A 260 -9.68 -19.92 15.97
N THR A 261 -10.13 -19.13 16.93
CA THR A 261 -10.09 -17.66 16.83
C THR A 261 -8.64 -17.20 16.73
N PRO A 262 -8.26 -16.38 15.73
CA PRO A 262 -6.97 -15.73 15.75
C PRO A 262 -6.95 -14.78 16.96
N VAL A 263 -6.01 -15.00 17.87
CA VAL A 263 -5.74 -14.11 18.99
C VAL A 263 -5.30 -12.77 18.39
N GLY A 264 -6.25 -11.85 18.25
CA GLY A 264 -5.92 -10.45 18.02
C GLY A 264 -5.14 -9.91 19.23
N PRO A 265 -4.31 -8.87 19.06
CA PRO A 265 -3.70 -8.22 20.21
C PRO A 265 -4.82 -7.65 21.08
N CYS A 266 -5.10 -8.33 22.18
CA CYS A 266 -6.01 -7.89 23.20
C CYS A 266 -5.35 -6.67 23.86
N VAL A 267 -5.82 -5.47 23.47
CA VAL A 267 -5.55 -4.26 24.23
C VAL A 267 -6.22 -4.47 25.59
N ARG A 268 -5.39 -4.79 26.59
CA ARG A 268 -5.81 -4.88 27.99
C ARG A 268 -6.43 -3.55 28.40
N SER A 269 -7.75 -3.52 28.53
CA SER A 269 -8.41 -2.61 29.45
C SER A 269 -8.61 -3.39 30.75
N SER A 270 -7.92 -2.96 31.80
CA SER A 270 -8.09 -3.47 33.15
C SER A 270 -9.38 -2.92 33.72
N SER A 271 -10.34 -3.81 34.01
CA SER A 271 -11.25 -3.63 35.13
C SER A 271 -11.75 -4.98 35.58
N GLU A 272 -11.37 -5.33 36.81
CA GLU A 272 -11.81 -6.50 37.57
C GLU A 272 -13.34 -6.55 37.70
N MET A 273 -13.91 -7.75 37.62
CA MET A 273 -14.96 -8.14 38.56
C MET A 273 -14.92 -9.66 38.77
N LYS A 274 -14.69 -10.02 40.03
CA LYS A 274 -14.69 -11.38 40.56
C LYS A 274 -16.14 -11.87 40.64
N PHE A 275 -16.41 -13.08 40.16
CA PHE A 275 -17.45 -13.92 40.74
C PHE A 275 -17.00 -15.38 40.75
N ALA A 276 -17.29 -16.03 41.87
CA ALA A 276 -16.75 -17.29 42.31
C ALA A 276 -17.74 -18.45 42.07
N LEU A 277 -17.17 -19.59 41.63
CA LEU A 277 -17.55 -20.99 41.93
C LEU A 277 -18.91 -21.54 41.40
N PRO A 278 -19.13 -22.88 41.29
CA PRO A 278 -18.36 -23.98 41.90
C PRO A 278 -17.91 -25.13 40.97
N ARG A 279 -17.08 -25.99 41.58
CA ARG A 279 -16.49 -27.24 41.09
C ARG A 279 -17.45 -28.44 41.17
N CYS A 280 -17.03 -29.49 40.46
CA CYS A 280 -17.19 -30.95 40.67
C CYS A 280 -18.25 -31.67 39.81
N PRO A 281 -18.14 -33.00 39.55
CA PRO A 281 -16.94 -33.87 39.49
C PRO A 281 -16.94 -34.86 38.29
N SER A 282 -15.86 -35.66 38.26
CA SER A 282 -15.49 -36.83 37.45
C SER A 282 -16.53 -37.96 37.28
N THR A 283 -16.42 -38.73 36.19
CA THR A 283 -16.19 -40.20 36.08
C THR A 283 -16.12 -40.61 34.58
N MET A 284 -15.08 -41.34 34.14
CA MET A 284 -15.08 -42.75 33.66
C MET A 284 -16.09 -43.06 32.52
N ASP A 285 -15.75 -43.72 31.40
CA ASP A 285 -15.03 -44.99 31.25
C ASP A 285 -14.34 -45.18 29.89
N CYS A 286 -13.41 -46.14 29.88
CA CYS A 286 -12.67 -46.70 28.75
C CYS A 286 -13.49 -47.72 27.92
N ASP A 287 -12.91 -48.05 26.76
CA ASP A 287 -13.08 -49.26 25.95
C ASP A 287 -14.38 -49.45 25.15
N SER A 288 -14.22 -49.45 23.82
CA SER A 288 -14.64 -50.58 22.97
C SER A 288 -13.98 -50.47 21.59
N ASP A 289 -13.24 -51.53 21.26
CA ASP A 289 -12.86 -51.97 19.93
C ASP A 289 -14.03 -51.93 18.94
N GLU A 290 -13.74 -51.65 17.66
CA GLU A 290 -14.10 -52.50 16.53
C GLU A 290 -13.56 -51.87 15.23
N SER A 291 -12.52 -52.49 14.69
CA SER A 291 -12.21 -52.42 13.25
C SER A 291 -13.04 -53.48 12.53
N PRO A 292 -13.50 -53.21 11.29
CA PRO A 292 -13.17 -54.17 10.25
C PRO A 292 -12.71 -53.53 8.93
N LEU A 293 -11.57 -54.07 8.49
CA LEU A 293 -11.19 -54.42 7.13
C LEU A 293 -12.25 -54.18 6.04
N PHE A 294 -11.89 -53.34 5.05
CA PHE A 294 -12.21 -53.64 3.64
C PHE A 294 -11.06 -53.23 2.73
N LEU A 295 -10.21 -54.23 2.44
CA LEU A 295 -9.40 -54.29 1.24
C LEU A 295 -10.31 -54.34 0.02
N LYS A 296 -10.12 -53.43 -0.93
CA LYS A 296 -10.53 -53.66 -2.32
C LYS A 296 -9.42 -53.22 -3.25
N GLU A 297 -8.67 -54.23 -3.68
CA GLU A 297 -7.88 -54.31 -4.90
C GLU A 297 -8.42 -53.38 -6.01
N ARG A 298 -7.59 -52.44 -6.48
CA ARG A 298 -7.65 -51.99 -7.87
C ARG A 298 -6.34 -52.30 -8.57
N ARG A 299 -6.49 -53.18 -9.55
CA ARG A 299 -5.48 -53.73 -10.46
C ARG A 299 -4.61 -52.63 -11.07
N ARG A 300 -3.30 -52.91 -11.04
CA ARG A 300 -2.26 -52.24 -11.81
C ARG A 300 -2.52 -52.44 -13.31
N GLN A 301 -2.53 -51.35 -14.08
CA GLN A 301 -2.31 -51.41 -15.52
C GLN A 301 -0.80 -51.53 -15.79
N PRO A 302 -0.37 -52.29 -16.81
CA PRO A 302 1.03 -52.38 -17.21
C PRO A 302 1.49 -51.09 -17.93
N PRO A 303 2.80 -50.77 -17.86
CA PRO A 303 3.36 -49.56 -18.45
C PRO A 303 3.41 -49.65 -19.98
N ALA A 304 3.02 -48.56 -20.64
CA ALA A 304 3.20 -48.37 -22.07
C ALA A 304 4.69 -48.31 -22.42
N ALA A 305 5.08 -49.03 -23.46
CA ALA A 305 6.43 -49.08 -23.98
C ALA A 305 6.89 -47.68 -24.46
N LEU A 306 7.97 -47.19 -23.86
CA LEU A 306 8.68 -46.00 -24.29
C LEU A 306 9.41 -46.28 -25.61
N LEU A 307 9.03 -45.57 -26.66
CA LEU A 307 9.83 -45.47 -27.89
C LEU A 307 11.14 -44.71 -27.59
N PRO A 308 12.28 -45.13 -28.16
CA PRO A 308 13.54 -44.43 -27.97
C PRO A 308 13.55 -43.06 -28.67
N PRO A 309 14.15 -42.03 -28.06
CA PRO A 309 14.30 -40.72 -28.68
C PRO A 309 15.28 -40.76 -29.86
N PRO A 310 15.09 -39.90 -30.88
CA PRO A 310 16.01 -39.78 -32.00
C PRO A 310 17.38 -39.21 -31.58
N PRO A 311 18.46 -39.53 -32.31
CA PRO A 311 19.80 -39.10 -31.98
C PRO A 311 19.99 -37.58 -32.13
N LEU A 312 20.58 -36.97 -31.10
CA LEU A 312 20.97 -35.56 -31.06
C LEU A 312 22.07 -35.27 -32.09
N GLN A 313 21.81 -34.31 -32.98
CA GLN A 313 22.85 -33.73 -33.83
C GLN A 313 23.75 -32.78 -33.02
N PRO A 314 25.07 -32.77 -33.23
CA PRO A 314 26.00 -31.89 -32.53
C PRO A 314 25.84 -30.46 -33.05
N SER A 315 25.14 -29.62 -32.28
CA SER A 315 25.09 -28.18 -32.52
C SER A 315 26.34 -27.52 -31.94
N GLN A 316 26.98 -26.75 -32.82
CA GLN A 316 28.29 -26.14 -32.65
C GLN A 316 28.34 -25.16 -31.47
N HIS A 317 29.44 -25.22 -30.72
CA HIS A 317 29.79 -24.27 -29.69
C HIS A 317 29.92 -22.86 -30.28
N ALA A 318 28.95 -21.99 -30.02
CA ALA A 318 29.15 -20.54 -30.06
C ALA A 318 29.56 -20.07 -28.66
N GLN A 319 30.86 -19.78 -28.49
CA GLN A 319 31.38 -19.07 -27.32
C GLN A 319 30.77 -17.66 -27.27
N LEU A 320 29.79 -17.46 -26.41
CA LEU A 320 29.37 -16.13 -25.99
C LEU A 320 30.18 -15.74 -24.75
N GLN A 321 31.16 -14.86 -24.97
CA GLN A 321 31.86 -14.16 -23.90
C GLN A 321 30.85 -13.29 -23.13
N VAL A 322 30.71 -13.57 -21.84
CA VAL A 322 29.97 -12.73 -20.89
C VAL A 322 30.88 -11.57 -20.49
N PRO A 323 30.50 -10.29 -20.69
CA PRO A 323 31.24 -9.19 -20.12
C PRO A 323 31.04 -9.12 -18.61
N GLU A 324 32.18 -9.14 -17.91
CA GLU A 324 32.36 -9.06 -16.47
C GLU A 324 31.97 -7.67 -15.94
N ILE A 325 30.68 -7.41 -15.68
CA ILE A 325 30.20 -6.14 -15.08
C ILE A 325 29.69 -6.38 -13.65
N LEU A 326 30.52 -7.01 -12.81
CA LEU A 326 30.21 -7.17 -11.37
C LEU A 326 31.36 -6.76 -10.42
N ASN A 327 32.32 -5.94 -10.88
CA ASN A 327 33.50 -5.56 -10.07
C ASN A 327 33.65 -4.06 -9.75
N LEU A 328 32.55 -3.31 -9.64
CA LEU A 328 32.58 -1.90 -9.20
C LEU A 328 31.76 -1.63 -7.94
N TYR A 329 31.90 -2.44 -6.89
CA TYR A 329 31.51 -2.02 -5.53
C TYR A 329 32.46 -2.61 -4.48
N LYS A 330 33.64 -1.99 -4.33
CA LYS A 330 34.42 -2.05 -3.08
C LYS A 330 33.96 -0.91 -2.18
N PRO A 331 33.37 -1.16 -0.99
CA PRO A 331 33.14 -0.11 -0.02
C PRO A 331 34.50 0.34 0.55
N SER A 332 34.88 1.58 0.25
CA SER A 332 36.01 2.26 0.90
C SER A 332 35.69 2.39 2.39
N ARG A 333 36.37 1.59 3.23
CA ARG A 333 36.40 1.76 4.69
C ARG A 333 37.18 3.04 4.99
N ALA A 334 36.48 4.13 5.26
CA ALA A 334 37.08 5.29 5.90
C ALA A 334 37.38 4.96 7.38
N PRO A 335 38.58 5.31 7.90
CA PRO A 335 38.95 5.02 9.27
C PRO A 335 38.20 5.92 10.25
N PHE A 336 37.69 5.28 11.30
CA PHE A 336 37.07 5.88 12.48
C PHE A 336 38.10 6.74 13.21
N ARG A 337 38.06 8.06 13.05
CA ARG A 337 38.87 9.00 13.87
C ARG A 337 38.18 9.22 15.21
N SER A 338 38.73 8.58 16.24
CA SER A 338 38.52 8.91 17.64
C SER A 338 38.91 10.37 17.90
N ARG A 339 37.98 11.16 18.47
CA ARG A 339 38.30 12.43 19.12
C ARG A 339 38.11 12.23 20.62
N TYR A 340 39.22 11.97 21.31
CA TYR A 340 39.36 12.39 22.70
C TYR A 340 39.63 13.90 22.70
N THR A 341 38.77 14.66 23.37
CA THR A 341 39.14 15.96 23.91
C THR A 341 39.15 15.83 25.42
N LEU A 342 40.37 15.84 25.97
CA LEU A 342 40.64 16.36 27.30
C LEU A 342 40.09 17.78 27.38
N ASN A 343 39.44 18.12 28.48
CA ASN A 343 39.66 19.41 29.11
C ASN A 343 39.40 19.28 30.62
N SER A 344 40.32 19.93 31.32
CA SER A 344 40.41 20.20 32.75
C SER A 344 39.18 20.83 33.37
#